data_AF-A0A818BBG3-F1
#
_entry.id   AF-A0A818BBG3-F1
#
_cell.length_a   1.000
_cell.length_b   1.000
_cell.length_c   1.000
_cell.angle_alpha   90.00
_cell.angle_beta   90.00
_cell.angle_gamma   90.00
#
_symmetry.space_group_name_H-M   'P 1'
#
loop_
_entity.id
_entity.type
_entity.pdbx_description
1 polymer ?
#
loop_
_entity_poly.entity_id
_entity_poly.type
_entity_poly.pdbx_seq_one_letter_code
_entity_poly.pdbx_strand_id
1 'polypeptide(L)'
;MKHAISRVIITSDGIDPIYGSGFAWSPQYLTVQQGTIVEWQWNTSTLLSTLAYKVQQVANGYDTEPLPGGFDSGNATSSGN
;
A
#
# COMPACT_ATOMS: atom_id res chain seq x y z
N MET A 1 -0.87 29.75 -10.96
CA MET A 1 -0.40 29.25 -9.65
C MET A 1 -0.15 27.76 -9.81
N LYS A 2 1.07 27.26 -9.57
CA LYS A 2 1.35 25.82 -9.65
C LYS A 2 0.93 25.19 -8.33
N HIS A 3 -0.13 24.39 -8.32
CA HIS A 3 -0.46 23.59 -7.14
C HIS A 3 0.65 22.55 -6.99
N ALA A 4 1.40 22.62 -5.89
CA ALA A 4 2.32 21.55 -5.55
C ALA A 4 1.49 20.29 -5.28
N ILE A 5 1.69 19.25 -6.08
CA ILE A 5 1.02 17.97 -5.87
C ILE A 5 1.57 17.39 -4.56
N SER A 6 0.68 17.16 -3.59
CA SER A 6 1.05 16.48 -2.35
C SER A 6 1.32 15.01 -2.67
N ARG A 7 2.44 14.47 -2.20
CA ARG A 7 2.78 13.04 -2.32
C ARG A 7 2.97 12.45 -0.93
N VAL A 8 2.41 11.27 -0.71
CA VAL A 8 2.61 10.48 0.50
C VAL A 8 3.10 9.09 0.12
N ILE A 9 4.10 8.61 0.84
CA ILE A 9 4.68 7.27 0.65
C ILE A 9 4.17 6.37 1.78
N ILE A 10 3.67 5.19 1.41
CA ILE A 10 3.27 4.13 2.32
C ILE A 10 4.26 2.97 2.13
N THR A 11 5.03 2.65 3.17
CA THR A 11 6.07 1.63 3.14
C THR A 11 5.61 0.33 3.80
N SER A 12 6.10 -0.83 3.35
CA SER A 12 5.79 -2.14 3.97
C SER A 12 6.70 -2.51 5.14
N ASP A 13 7.53 -1.59 5.63
CA ASP A 13 8.57 -1.84 6.63
C ASP A 13 8.09 -1.72 8.09
N GLY A 14 6.79 -1.51 8.28
CA GLY A 14 6.15 -1.54 9.59
C GLY A 14 6.29 -2.89 10.29
N ILE A 15 5.98 -2.90 11.59
CA ILE A 15 6.09 -4.07 12.46
C ILE A 15 4.70 -4.56 12.80
N ASP A 16 4.36 -5.77 12.33
CA ASP A 16 3.18 -6.49 12.78
C ASP A 16 3.48 -7.20 14.12
N PRO A 17 2.56 -7.17 15.11
CA PRO A 17 2.78 -7.78 16.41
C PRO A 17 2.90 -9.32 16.39
N ILE A 18 2.44 -9.99 15.33
CA ILE A 18 2.49 -11.44 15.17
C ILE A 18 3.63 -11.84 14.22
N TYR A 19 3.74 -11.16 13.08
CA TYR A 19 4.64 -11.54 11.98
C TYR A 19 5.95 -10.75 11.91
N GLY A 20 6.08 -9.67 12.70
CA GLY A 20 7.29 -8.86 12.76
C GLY A 20 7.42 -7.83 11.64
N SER A 21 8.65 -7.37 11.38
CA SER A 21 8.94 -6.33 10.38
C SER A 21 8.68 -6.83 8.95
N GLY A 22 8.13 -5.97 8.08
CA GLY A 22 7.83 -6.30 6.69
C GLY A 22 6.37 -6.72 6.45
N PHE A 23 5.60 -6.90 7.54
CA PHE A 23 4.23 -7.40 7.51
C PHE A 23 3.19 -6.35 7.92
N ALA A 24 3.60 -5.09 8.10
CA ALA A 24 2.69 -3.98 8.35
C ALA A 24 3.04 -2.76 7.48
N TRP A 25 2.02 -2.03 7.05
CA TRP A 25 2.17 -0.79 6.31
C TRP A 25 2.44 0.40 7.25
N SER A 26 3.26 1.35 6.81
CA SER A 26 3.60 2.58 7.54
C SER A 26 3.47 3.81 6.62
N PRO A 27 2.68 4.84 6.98
CA PRO A 27 1.78 4.87 8.12
C PRO A 27 0.64 3.87 7.97
N GLN A 28 0.14 3.33 9.09
CA GLN A 28 -0.98 2.38 9.10
C GLN A 28 -2.31 3.04 8.67
N TYR A 29 -2.46 4.33 8.97
CA TYR A 29 -3.63 5.11 8.60
C TYR A 29 -3.20 6.42 7.95
N LEU A 30 -3.85 6.76 6.84
CA LEU A 30 -3.60 8.01 6.12
C LEU A 30 -4.93 8.62 5.68
N THR A 31 -5.15 9.87 6.05
CA THR A 31 -6.21 10.69 5.45
C THR A 31 -5.63 11.45 4.26
N VAL A 32 -6.17 11.23 3.06
CA VAL A 32 -5.70 11.84 1.81
C VAL A 32 -6.67 12.92 1.32
N GLN A 33 -6.12 14.01 0.79
CA GLN A 33 -6.91 15.04 0.12
C GLN A 33 -6.98 14.75 -1.38
N GLN A 34 -8.03 15.25 -2.04
CA GLN A 34 -8.16 15.10 -3.48
C GLN A 34 -6.95 15.73 -4.20
N GLY A 35 -6.37 15.00 -5.14
CA GLY A 35 -5.17 15.42 -5.86
C GLY A 35 -3.86 15.01 -5.21
N THR A 36 -3.88 14.39 -4.02
CA THR A 36 -2.69 13.73 -3.46
C THR A 36 -2.33 12.48 -4.24
N ILE A 37 -1.04 12.28 -4.52
CA ILE A 37 -0.50 11.01 -5.01
C ILE A 37 -0.13 10.15 -3.81
N VAL A 38 -0.68 8.94 -3.75
CA VAL A 38 -0.27 7.92 -2.79
C VAL A 38 0.65 6.94 -3.52
N GLU A 39 1.84 6.75 -2.98
CA GLU A 39 2.85 5.84 -3.52
C GLU A 39 3.07 4.70 -2.53
N TRP A 40 2.83 3.46 -2.96
CA TRP A 40 3.12 2.28 -2.15
C TRP A 40 4.52 1.77 -2.48
N GLN A 41 5.34 1.63 -1.46
CA GLN A 41 6.69 1.09 -1.56
C GLN A 41 6.79 -0.16 -0.70
N TRP A 42 7.01 -1.30 -1.32
CA TRP A 42 7.32 -2.54 -0.60
C TRP A 42 8.83 -2.71 -0.57
N ASN A 43 9.39 -2.72 0.64
CA ASN A 43 10.82 -2.98 0.81
C ASN A 43 11.01 -4.49 0.85
N THR A 44 11.39 -5.07 -0.29
CA THR A 44 11.69 -6.49 -0.36
C THR A 44 13.00 -6.74 0.37
N SER A 45 12.92 -7.16 1.64
CA SER A 45 13.99 -7.95 2.25
C SER A 45 14.45 -8.99 1.22
N THR A 46 15.75 -9.32 1.18
CA THR A 46 16.26 -10.32 0.21
C THR A 46 15.48 -11.64 0.28
N LEU A 47 14.92 -11.96 1.45
CA LEU A 47 14.04 -13.12 1.71
C LEU A 47 12.64 -13.02 1.06
N LEU A 48 12.19 -11.82 0.70
CA LEU A 48 10.87 -11.51 0.14
C LEU A 48 10.96 -11.04 -1.33
N SER A 49 12.13 -11.17 -1.96
CA SER A 49 12.40 -10.73 -3.34
C SER A 49 11.59 -11.49 -4.41
N THR A 50 10.99 -12.63 -4.06
CA THR A 50 10.13 -13.43 -4.95
C THR A 50 8.65 -13.07 -4.85
N LEU A 51 8.27 -12.16 -3.93
CA LEU A 51 6.87 -11.78 -3.75
C LEU A 51 6.41 -10.78 -4.81
N ALA A 52 5.14 -10.91 -5.19
CA ALA A 52 4.43 -9.96 -6.03
C ALA A 52 3.30 -9.34 -5.21
N TYR A 53 3.06 -8.05 -5.41
CA TYR A 53 2.09 -7.28 -4.65
C TYR A 53 1.04 -6.68 -5.58
N LYS A 54 -0.18 -6.54 -5.08
CA LYS A 54 -1.24 -5.73 -5.66
C LYS A 54 -1.93 -4.93 -4.57
N VAL A 55 -2.60 -3.85 -4.96
CA VAL A 55 -3.37 -3.00 -4.06
C VAL A 55 -4.85 -3.15 -4.41
N GLN A 56 -5.66 -3.44 -3.40
CA GLN A 56 -7.11 -3.56 -3.54
C GLN A 56 -7.78 -2.70 -2.48
N GLN A 57 -8.90 -2.09 -2.87
CA GLN A 57 -9.79 -1.43 -1.93
C GLN A 57 -10.61 -2.47 -1.20
N VAL A 58 -10.72 -2.31 0.12
CA VAL A 58 -11.61 -3.08 1.00
C VAL A 58 -12.68 -2.16 1.58
N ALA A 59 -13.75 -2.71 2.14
CA ALA A 59 -14.86 -1.88 2.65
C ALA A 59 -14.48 -1.12 3.95
N ASN A 60 -13.64 -1.71 4.82
CA ASN A 60 -13.05 -1.01 5.97
C ASN A 60 -11.74 -1.68 6.44
N GLY A 61 -11.07 -1.10 7.45
CA GLY A 61 -9.77 -1.56 7.96
C GLY A 61 -9.75 -2.92 8.67
N TYR A 62 -10.91 -3.56 8.85
CA TYR A 62 -11.03 -4.92 9.39
C TYR A 62 -11.38 -5.97 8.33
N ASP A 63 -11.65 -5.55 7.08
CA ASP A 63 -11.98 -6.45 6.00
C ASP A 63 -10.74 -6.91 5.25
N THR A 64 -10.72 -8.20 4.90
CA THR A 64 -9.69 -8.80 4.04
C THR A 64 -10.17 -9.05 2.62
N GLU A 65 -11.47 -8.85 2.37
CA GLU A 65 -12.10 -9.11 1.08
C GLU A 65 -12.16 -7.84 0.21
N PRO A 66 -11.84 -7.92 -1.10
CA PRO A 66 -11.96 -6.79 -2.01
C PRO A 66 -13.38 -6.26 -2.08
N LEU A 67 -13.53 -4.93 -2.06
CA LEU A 67 -14.82 -4.26 -2.23
C LEU A 67 -15.31 -4.48 -3.67
N PRO A 68 -16.53 -5.03 -3.89
CA PRO A 68 -17.09 -5.17 -5.23
C PRO A 68 -17.18 -3.83 -5.96
N GLY A 69 -16.54 -3.73 -7.13
CA GLY A 69 -16.47 -2.50 -7.91
C GLY A 69 -15.52 -1.42 -7.36
N GLY A 70 -14.75 -1.74 -6.31
CA GLY A 70 -13.72 -0.87 -5.77
C GLY A 70 -12.44 -0.84 -6.62
N PHE A 71 -11.47 -0.05 -6.18
CA PHE A 71 -10.16 0.00 -6.82
C PHE A 71 -9.43 -1.34 -6.75
N ASP A 72 -8.83 -1.74 -7.87
CA ASP A 72 -7.94 -2.90 -7.99
C ASP A 72 -6.79 -2.52 -8.93
N SER A 73 -5.54 -2.70 -8.47
CA SER A 73 -4.36 -2.40 -9.28
C SER A 73 -4.10 -3.43 -10.40
N GLY A 74 -4.89 -4.51 -10.46
CA GLY A 74 -4.76 -5.59 -11.43
C GLY A 74 -3.91 -6.75 -10.91
N ASN A 75 -3.16 -7.36 -11.83
CA ASN A 75 -2.29 -8.50 -11.48
C ASN A 75 -1.20 -8.06 -10.49
N ALA A 76 -0.87 -8.94 -9.56
CA ALA A 76 0.24 -8.70 -8.65
C ALA A 76 1.57 -8.67 -9.42
N THR A 77 2.40 -7.68 -9.12
CA THR A 77 3.71 -7.49 -9.76
C THR A 77 4.79 -7.28 -8.71
N SER A 78 6.05 -7.57 -9.07
CA SER A 78 7.19 -7.29 -8.20
C SER A 78 7.50 -5.78 -8.11
N SER A 79 7.04 -5.00 -9.08
CA SER A 79 7.06 -3.54 -9.11
C SER A 79 5.87 -2.99 -9.89
N GLY A 80 5.37 -1.81 -9.50
CA GLY A 80 4.31 -1.08 -10.21
C GLY A 80 4.87 0.22 -10.82
N ASN A 81 4.21 0.71 -11.87
CA ASN A 81 4.39 2.08 -12.38
C ASN A 81 3.24 2.96 -11.91
#